data_AF-A0AAN4KQG8-F1
#
_entry.id   AF-A0AAN4KQG8-F1
#
_cell.length_a   1.000
_cell.length_b   1.000
_cell.length_c   1.000
_cell.angle_alpha   90.00
_cell.angle_beta   90.00
_cell.angle_gamma   90.00
#
_symmetry.space_group_name_H-M   'P 1'
#
loop_
_entity.id
_entity.type
_entity.pdbx_description
1 polymer ?
#
loop_
_entity_poly.entity_id
_entity_poly.type
_entity_poly.pdbx_seq_one_letter_code
_entity_poly.pdbx_strand_id
1 'polypeptide(L)'
;MNKTIKVNFKNVLSELKEKELKLCFLKGRGMFIEDKNKILYQMEIYRHGSYLDNLIKNGITVEFEKVGNSLSENIEDWEKEIWGIADVESFIKRHL
;
A
#
# COMPACT_ATOMS: atom_id res chain seq x y z
N MET A 1 -16.52 -9.82 2.60
CA MET A 1 -15.17 -9.31 2.30
C MET A 1 -15.11 -7.84 2.72
N ASN A 2 -14.13 -7.46 3.53
CA ASN A 2 -14.01 -6.08 3.99
C ASN A 2 -13.73 -5.15 2.81
N LYS A 3 -14.53 -4.09 2.70
CA LYS A 3 -14.34 -3.04 1.68
C LYS A 3 -13.06 -2.24 1.91
N THR A 4 -12.50 -2.30 3.13
CA THR A 4 -11.41 -1.45 3.58
C THR A 4 -10.39 -2.25 4.38
N ILE A 5 -9.12 -1.96 4.17
CA ILE A 5 -7.97 -2.48 4.94
C ILE A 5 -7.36 -1.30 5.67
N LYS A 6 -7.14 -1.41 6.98
CA LYS A 6 -6.37 -0.42 7.74
C LYS A 6 -4.94 -0.91 7.92
N VAL A 7 -3.96 -0.04 7.71
CA VAL A 7 -2.55 -0.34 7.95
C VAL A 7 -1.94 0.72 8.86
N ASN A 8 -1.33 0.25 9.96
CA ASN A 8 -0.58 1.11 10.88
C ASN A 8 0.88 1.20 10.47
N PHE A 9 1.30 2.33 9.89
CA PHE A 9 2.67 2.50 9.41
C PHE A 9 3.73 2.60 10.50
N LYS A 10 3.35 2.76 11.78
CA LYS A 10 4.28 2.63 12.91
C LYS A 10 4.92 1.24 12.96
N ASN A 11 4.14 0.21 12.61
CA ASN A 11 4.54 -1.20 12.63
C ASN A 11 4.34 -1.86 11.27
N VAL A 12 4.67 -1.14 10.18
CA VAL A 12 4.31 -1.53 8.81
C VAL A 12 4.76 -2.94 8.44
N LEU A 13 5.95 -3.39 8.88
CA LEU A 13 6.46 -4.73 8.56
C LEU A 13 5.59 -5.84 9.14
N SER A 14 5.17 -5.70 10.40
CA SER A 14 4.27 -6.67 11.05
C SER A 14 2.89 -6.66 10.40
N GLU A 15 2.36 -5.47 10.11
CA GLU A 15 1.07 -5.30 9.45
C GLU A 15 1.03 -5.98 8.08
N LEU A 16 2.08 -5.78 7.25
CA LEU A 16 2.17 -6.43 5.95
C LEU A 16 2.28 -7.95 6.06
N LYS A 17 3.03 -8.45 7.05
CA LYS A 17 3.22 -9.88 7.28
C LYS A 17 1.93 -10.56 7.75
N GLU A 18 1.31 -10.02 8.80
CA GLU A 18 0.14 -10.63 9.45
C GLU A 18 -1.09 -10.62 8.55
N LYS A 19 -1.25 -9.56 7.74
CA LYS A 19 -2.38 -9.41 6.82
C LYS A 19 -2.10 -9.96 5.42
N GLU A 20 -0.92 -10.55 5.20
CA GLU A 20 -0.47 -11.07 3.91
C GLU A 20 -0.58 -10.02 2.78
N LEU A 21 -0.10 -8.80 3.05
CA LEU A 21 -0.19 -7.64 2.17
C LEU A 21 1.17 -7.29 1.56
N LYS A 22 1.12 -6.62 0.41
CA LYS A 22 2.26 -5.99 -0.25
C LYS A 22 1.96 -4.52 -0.53
N LEU A 23 2.99 -3.68 -0.52
CA LEU A 23 2.85 -2.32 -1.04
C LEU A 23 2.92 -2.38 -2.57
N CYS A 24 2.08 -1.60 -3.23
CA CYS A 24 2.03 -1.50 -4.68
C CYS A 24 2.15 -0.02 -5.06
N PHE A 25 3.19 0.33 -5.81
CA PHE A 25 3.36 1.68 -6.33
C PHE A 25 2.96 1.68 -7.80
N LEU A 26 1.94 2.46 -8.12
CA LEU A 26 1.46 2.64 -9.49
C LEU A 26 2.02 3.95 -10.02
N LYS A 27 2.76 3.88 -11.12
CA LYS A 27 3.40 5.07 -11.72
C LYS A 27 2.36 6.13 -12.07
N GLY A 28 2.57 7.34 -11.58
CA GLY A 28 1.64 8.46 -11.77
C GLY A 28 0.33 8.38 -10.98
N ARG A 29 0.14 7.36 -10.12
CA ARG A 29 -1.09 7.18 -9.32
C ARG A 29 -0.85 7.02 -7.81
N GLY A 30 0.38 6.72 -7.39
CA GLY A 30 0.76 6.71 -5.98
C GLY A 30 0.78 5.31 -5.36
N MET A 31 0.60 5.25 -4.04
CA MET A 31 0.75 4.03 -3.24
C MET A 31 -0.60 3.35 -2.97
N PHE A 32 -0.60 2.04 -3.19
CA PHE A 32 -1.70 1.10 -3.02
C PHE A 32 -1.25 -0.06 -2.14
N ILE A 33 -2.20 -0.91 -1.79
CA ILE A 33 -1.95 -2.21 -1.17
C ILE A 33 -2.49 -3.31 -2.08
N GLU A 34 -1.72 -4.38 -2.22
CA GLU A 34 -2.14 -5.63 -2.85
C GLU A 34 -2.32 -6.70 -1.78
N ASP A 35 -3.47 -7.39 -1.76
CA ASP A 35 -3.69 -8.55 -0.90
C ASP A 35 -3.18 -9.86 -1.55
N LYS A 36 -3.24 -10.96 -0.81
CA LYS A 36 -2.85 -12.29 -1.32
C LYS A 36 -3.63 -12.79 -2.54
N ASN A 37 -4.82 -12.24 -2.80
CA ASN A 37 -5.65 -12.56 -3.96
C ASN A 37 -5.38 -11.62 -5.14
N LYS A 38 -4.34 -10.78 -5.06
CA LYS A 38 -3.99 -9.74 -6.03
C LYS A 38 -5.07 -8.66 -6.17
N ILE A 39 -5.89 -8.47 -5.14
CA ILE A 39 -6.87 -7.39 -5.08
C ILE A 39 -6.15 -6.12 -4.65
N LEU A 40 -6.33 -5.04 -5.42
CA LEU A 40 -5.77 -3.73 -5.11
C LEU A 40 -6.71 -2.88 -4.25
N TYR A 41 -6.11 -2.17 -3.31
CA TYR A 41 -6.76 -1.23 -2.43
C TYR A 41 -6.05 0.12 -2.52
N GLN A 42 -6.82 1.18 -2.76
CA GLN A 42 -6.34 2.55 -2.88
C GLN A 42 -6.39 3.24 -1.52
N MET A 43 -5.37 4.04 -1.24
CA MET A 43 -5.35 4.90 -0.07
C MET A 43 -6.54 5.87 -0.03
N GLU A 44 -7.10 6.10 1.16
CA GLU A 44 -8.15 7.11 1.37
C GLU A 44 -7.75 8.49 0.81
N ILE A 45 -8.73 9.21 0.26
CA ILE A 45 -8.52 10.48 -0.47
C ILE A 45 -7.75 11.50 0.37
N TYR A 46 -8.01 11.56 1.69
CA TYR A 46 -7.37 12.51 2.59
C TYR A 46 -5.84 12.36 2.67
N ARG A 47 -5.33 11.14 2.44
CA ARG A 47 -3.89 10.84 2.50
C ARG A 47 -3.30 10.55 1.12
N HIS A 48 -4.08 10.67 0.06
CA HIS A 48 -3.66 10.40 -1.30
C HIS A 48 -2.40 11.21 -1.66
N GLY A 49 -1.37 10.54 -2.17
CA GLY A 49 -0.07 11.16 -2.46
C GLY A 49 0.90 11.24 -1.27
N SER A 50 0.55 10.69 -0.11
CA SER A 50 1.51 10.57 1.00
C SER A 50 2.70 9.69 0.62
N TYR A 51 3.90 10.14 0.97
CA TYR A 51 5.13 9.36 0.84
C TYR A 51 5.24 8.32 1.95
N LEU A 52 5.80 7.15 1.61
CA LEU A 52 5.95 6.02 2.53
C LEU A 52 6.77 6.40 3.78
N ASP A 53 7.87 7.15 3.61
CA ASP A 53 8.71 7.57 4.73
C ASP A 53 7.96 8.47 5.72
N ASN A 54 7.13 9.39 5.22
CA ASN A 54 6.33 10.28 6.05
C ASN A 54 5.28 9.51 6.87
N LEU A 55 4.66 8.49 6.27
CA LEU A 55 3.69 7.64 6.97
C LEU A 55 4.35 6.83 8.08
N ILE A 56 5.55 6.27 7.82
CA ILE A 56 6.29 5.49 8.80
C ILE A 56 6.83 6.39 9.93
N LYS A 57 7.50 7.51 9.60
CA LYS A 57 8.08 8.45 10.59
C LYS A 57 7.03 8.96 11.59
N ASN A 58 5.83 9.25 11.11
CA ASN A 58 4.75 9.78 11.95
C ASN A 58 3.85 8.69 12.54
N GLY A 59 4.13 7.41 12.28
CA GLY A 59 3.36 6.28 12.80
C GLY A 59 1.88 6.36 12.42
N ILE A 60 1.59 6.75 11.19
CA ILE A 60 0.24 7.05 10.72
C ILE A 60 -0.52 5.75 10.43
N THR A 61 -1.76 5.66 10.89
CA THR A 61 -2.71 4.66 10.41
C THR A 61 -3.46 5.18 9.19
N VAL A 62 -3.50 4.38 8.14
CA VAL A 62 -4.14 4.71 6.86
C VAL A 62 -5.18 3.66 6.51
N GLU A 63 -6.31 4.12 5.98
CA GLU A 63 -7.33 3.24 5.40
C GLU A 63 -7.13 3.11 3.90
N PHE A 64 -7.27 1.89 3.40
CA PHE A 64 -7.18 1.53 1.99
C PHE A 64 -8.49 0.89 1.55
N GLU A 65 -9.16 1.52 0.60
CA GLU A 65 -10.45 1.09 0.08
C GLU A 65 -10.25 0.23 -1.17
N LYS A 66 -11.03 -0.85 -1.30
CA LYS A 66 -10.95 -1.73 -2.46
C LYS A 66 -11.22 -0.93 -3.74
N VAL A 67 -10.31 -1.06 -4.70
CA VAL A 67 -10.47 -0.43 -6.02
C VAL A 67 -11.70 -1.03 -6.72
N GLY A 68 -12.59 -0.17 -7.21
CA GLY A 68 -13.79 -0.57 -7.94
C GLY A 68 -13.49 -1.15 -9.33
N ASN A 69 -14.45 -1.90 -9.89
CA ASN A 69 -14.28 -2.65 -11.13
C ASN A 69 -13.80 -1.79 -12.33
N SER A 70 -14.24 -0.53 -12.43
CA SER A 70 -13.86 0.38 -13.53
C SER A 70 -12.38 0.77 -13.54
N LEU A 71 -11.72 0.81 -12.37
CA LEU A 71 -10.28 1.05 -12.28
C LEU A 71 -9.50 -0.26 -12.49
N SER A 72 -10.06 -1.42 -12.09
CA SER A 72 -9.42 -2.72 -12.31
C SER A 72 -9.32 -3.15 -13.76
N GLU A 73 -10.26 -2.73 -14.61
CA GLU A 73 -10.26 -3.05 -16.05
C GLU A 73 -9.03 -2.51 -16.80
N ASN A 74 -8.33 -1.51 -16.25
CA ASN A 74 -7.15 -0.90 -16.88
C ASN A 74 -5.86 -1.10 -16.06
N ILE A 75 -5.91 -1.82 -14.94
CA ILE A 75 -4.76 -1.95 -14.02
C ILE A 75 -3.62 -2.77 -14.64
N GLU A 76 -3.91 -3.69 -15.58
CA GLU A 76 -2.90 -4.50 -16.24
C GLU A 76 -1.94 -3.68 -17.11
N ASP A 77 -2.43 -2.56 -17.67
CA ASP A 77 -1.63 -1.65 -18.49
C ASP A 77 -0.75 -0.71 -17.66
N TRP A 78 -0.90 -0.71 -16.33
CA TRP A 78 -0.16 0.22 -15.48
C TRP A 78 1.17 -0.37 -15.05
N GLU A 79 2.23 0.44 -15.22
CA GLU A 79 3.54 0.14 -14.68
C GLU A 79 3.46 0.14 -13.14
N LYS A 80 3.61 -1.06 -12.57
CA LYS A 80 3.48 -1.32 -11.13
C LYS A 80 4.78 -1.85 -10.55
N GLU A 81 5.14 -1.32 -9.39
CA GLU A 81 6.23 -1.81 -8.57
C GLU A 81 5.66 -2.42 -7.29
N ILE A 82 5.89 -3.71 -7.09
CA ILE A 82 5.37 -4.45 -5.92
C ILE A 82 6.49 -4.66 -4.92
N TRP A 83 6.29 -4.17 -3.70
CA TRP A 83 7.23 -4.32 -2.60
C TRP A 83 6.71 -5.32 -1.58
N GLY A 84 7.50 -6.37 -1.37
CA GLY A 84 7.33 -7.29 -0.26
C GLY A 84 7.95 -6.76 1.03
N ILE A 85 7.89 -7.59 2.08
CA ILE A 85 8.43 -7.25 3.41
C ILE A 85 9.93 -6.88 3.32
N ALA A 86 10.72 -7.64 2.55
CA ALA A 86 12.16 -7.41 2.43
C ALA A 86 12.49 -6.07 1.75
N ASP A 87 11.70 -5.65 0.77
CA ASP A 87 11.86 -4.37 0.08
C ASP A 87 11.56 -3.20 1.04
N VAL A 88 10.46 -3.30 1.79
CA VAL A 88 10.07 -2.31 2.80
C VAL A 88 11.09 -2.24 3.93
N GLU A 89 11.59 -3.38 4.40
CA GLU A 89 12.65 -3.43 5.41
C GLU A 89 13.94 -2.77 4.91
N SER A 90 14.32 -3.05 3.67
CA SER A 90 15.49 -2.44 3.02
C SER A 90 15.30 -0.94 2.77
N PHE A 91 14.09 -0.49 2.52
CA PHE A 91 13.76 0.93 2.42
C PHE A 91 13.95 1.65 3.76
N ILE A 92 13.35 1.11 4.83
CA ILE A 92 13.45 1.63 6.19
C ILE A 92 14.92 1.77 6.57
N LYS A 93 15.72 0.71 6.45
CA LYS A 93 17.15 0.73 6.80
C LYS A 93 17.98 1.77 6.04
N ARG A 94 17.56 2.16 4.84
CA ARG A 94 18.29 3.11 3.97
C ARG A 94 17.88 4.57 4.18
N HIS A 95 16.64 4.83 4.59
CA HIS A 95 16.03 6.17 4.51
C HIS A 95 15.44 6.68 5.83
N LEU A 96 15.32 5.83 6.85
CA LEU A 96 14.72 6.14 8.15
C LEU A 96 15.71 5.81 9.28
#